data_AF-A0A972IDJ8-F1
#
_entry.id   AF-A0A972IDJ8-F1
#
_cell.length_a   1.000
_cell.length_b   1.000
_cell.length_c   1.000
_cell.angle_alpha   90.00
_cell.angle_beta   90.00
_cell.angle_gamma   90.00
#
_symmetry.space_group_name_H-M   'P 1'
#
loop_
_entity.id
_entity.type
_entity.pdbx_description
1 polymer ?
#
loop_
_entity_poly.entity_id
_entity_poly.type
_entity_poly.pdbx_seq_one_letter_code
_entity_poly.pdbx_strand_id
1 'polypeptide(L)'
;MRKYAEELLPELKKRVIVLRKTHKKVWFANNKPLGWDVLDMRYGSLLVRIESAIEQIGDYLNGTLDRLEELEQERLPFKPTEGLISYANFYDAVVSPSRIAPRA
;
A
#
# COMPACT_ATOMS: atom_id res chain seq x y z
N MET A 1 -8.29 1.57 -17.24
CA MET A 1 -8.16 2.52 -16.12
C MET A 1 -9.46 2.68 -15.32
N ARG A 2 -10.59 3.02 -15.94
CA ARG A 2 -11.88 3.22 -15.24
C ARG A 2 -12.30 2.07 -14.32
N LYS A 3 -12.23 0.82 -14.80
CA LYS A 3 -12.44 -0.40 -14.00
C LYS A 3 -11.61 -0.45 -12.70
N TYR A 4 -10.36 0.03 -12.73
CA TYR A 4 -9.50 0.02 -11.54
C TYR A 4 -9.99 1.00 -10.48
N ALA A 5 -10.32 2.23 -10.88
CA ALA A 5 -10.80 3.27 -9.97
C ALA A 5 -12.21 3.00 -9.44
N GLU A 6 -13.11 2.46 -10.27
CA GLU A 6 -14.53 2.32 -9.91
C GLU A 6 -14.90 0.98 -9.28
N GLU A 7 -14.14 -0.09 -9.57
CA GLU A 7 -14.48 -1.45 -9.11
C GLU A 7 -13.35 -2.08 -8.29
N LEU A 8 -12.17 -2.24 -8.88
CA LEU A 8 -11.13 -3.10 -8.29
C LEU A 8 -10.47 -2.50 -7.06
N LEU A 9 -10.07 -1.23 -7.09
CA LEU A 9 -9.45 -0.58 -5.94
C LEU A 9 -10.45 -0.33 -4.80
N PRO A 10 -11.71 0.10 -5.06
CA PRO A 10 -12.74 0.15 -4.02
C PRO A 10 -13.01 -1.20 -3.37
N GLU A 11 -13.05 -2.29 -4.15
CA GLU A 11 -13.21 -3.65 -3.62
C GLU A 11 -11.97 -4.09 -2.82
N LEU A 12 -10.77 -3.78 -3.31
CA LEU A 12 -9.51 -4.03 -2.59
C LEU A 12 -9.52 -3.33 -1.22
N LYS A 13 -9.91 -2.06 -1.18
CA LYS A 13 -10.05 -1.28 0.07
C LYS A 13 -10.99 -1.98 1.06
N LYS A 14 -12.16 -2.43 0.61
CA LYS A 14 -13.12 -3.17 1.46
C LYS A 14 -12.49 -4.44 2.04
N ARG A 15 -11.76 -5.21 1.22
CA ARG A 15 -11.07 -6.43 1.65
C ARG A 15 -9.97 -6.14 2.66
N VAL A 16 -9.18 -5.08 2.46
CA VAL A 16 -8.14 -4.65 3.41
C VAL A 16 -8.76 -4.22 4.75
N ILE A 17 -9.91 -3.53 4.74
CA ILE A 17 -10.65 -3.19 5.97
C ILE A 17 -11.08 -4.45 6.73
N VAL A 18 -11.62 -5.45 6.03
CA VAL A 18 -11.99 -6.74 6.62
C VAL A 18 -10.76 -7.44 7.19
N LEU A 19 -9.67 -7.52 6.42
CA LEU A 19 -8.40 -8.11 6.84
C LEU A 19 -7.86 -7.45 8.12
N ARG A 20 -7.80 -6.12 8.17
CA ARG A 20 -7.38 -5.37 9.37
C ARG A 20 -8.24 -5.72 10.57
N LYS A 21 -9.57 -5.74 10.43
CA LYS A 21 -10.50 -6.07 11.53
C LYS A 21 -10.30 -7.51 12.02
N THR A 22 -10.11 -8.45 11.11
CA THR A 22 -9.85 -9.86 11.45
C THR A 22 -8.51 -10.02 12.15
N HIS A 23 -7.45 -9.41 11.62
CA HIS A 23 -6.12 -9.46 12.22
C HIS A 23 -6.12 -8.82 13.61
N LYS A 24 -6.87 -7.71 13.81
CA LYS A 24 -7.04 -7.11 15.15
C LYS A 24 -7.64 -8.10 16.14
N LYS A 25 -8.70 -8.80 15.76
CA LYS A 25 -9.32 -9.82 16.63
C LYS A 25 -8.33 -10.91 17.00
N VAL A 26 -7.57 -11.41 16.02
CA VAL A 26 -6.53 -12.44 16.25
C VAL A 26 -5.43 -11.90 17.16
N TRP A 27 -4.97 -10.67 16.95
CA TRP A 27 -3.91 -10.06 17.77
C TRP A 27 -4.34 -9.97 19.24
N PHE A 28 -5.51 -9.38 19.51
CA PHE A 28 -6.00 -9.16 20.87
C PHE A 28 -6.41 -10.44 21.60
N ALA A 29 -6.66 -11.53 20.87
CA ALA A 29 -6.87 -12.84 21.47
C ALA A 29 -5.57 -13.55 21.89
N ASN A 30 -4.43 -13.23 21.25
CA ASN A 30 -3.18 -13.97 21.42
C ASN A 30 -2.03 -13.13 22.03
N ASN A 31 -2.14 -11.80 22.00
CA ASN A 31 -1.08 -10.86 22.38
C ASN A 31 -1.62 -9.76 23.29
N LYS A 32 -0.70 -9.06 23.96
CA LYS A 32 -1.02 -7.80 24.63
C LYS A 32 -1.40 -6.74 23.59
N PRO A 33 -2.19 -5.72 23.96
CA PRO A 33 -2.57 -4.65 23.04
C PRO A 33 -1.38 -3.88 22.42
N LEU A 34 -0.29 -3.72 23.17
CA LEU A 34 0.94 -3.07 22.71
C LEU A 34 1.52 -3.80 21.48
N GLY A 35 1.97 -3.05 20.48
CA GLY A 35 2.46 -3.57 19.20
C GLY A 35 1.40 -3.62 18.11
N TRP A 36 0.10 -3.64 18.46
CA TRP A 36 -0.96 -3.48 17.48
C TRP A 36 -0.93 -2.12 16.79
N ASP A 37 -0.55 -1.07 17.52
CA ASP A 37 -0.38 0.30 17.02
C ASP A 37 0.51 0.36 15.77
N VAL A 38 1.61 -0.40 15.76
CA VAL A 38 2.49 -0.52 14.58
C VAL A 38 1.75 -1.15 13.41
N LEU A 39 1.06 -2.28 13.61
CA LEU A 39 0.27 -2.91 12.55
C LEU A 39 -0.87 -2.01 12.07
N ASP A 40 -1.48 -1.27 12.98
CA ASP A 40 -2.57 -0.35 12.69
C ASP A 40 -2.11 0.77 11.76
N MET A 41 -0.96 1.38 12.05
CA MET A 41 -0.31 2.35 11.17
C MET A 41 -0.03 1.77 9.78
N ARG A 42 0.45 0.52 9.70
CA ARG A 42 0.75 -0.14 8.42
C ARG A 42 -0.50 -0.35 7.57
N TYR A 43 -1.60 -0.79 8.18
CA TYR A 43 -2.88 -0.90 7.48
C TYR A 43 -3.46 0.47 7.11
N GLY A 44 -3.34 1.46 7.99
CA GLY A 44 -3.78 2.83 7.73
C GLY A 44 -3.09 3.42 6.49
N SER A 45 -1.77 3.28 6.42
CA SER A 45 -0.98 3.71 5.25
C SER A 45 -1.44 3.00 3.97
N LEU A 46 -1.61 1.68 3.99
CA LEU A 46 -2.09 0.93 2.82
C LEU A 46 -3.47 1.41 2.35
N LEU A 47 -4.41 1.64 3.28
CA LEU A 47 -5.75 2.11 2.94
C LEU A 47 -5.73 3.49 2.28
N VAL A 48 -4.96 4.44 2.84
CA VAL A 48 -4.80 5.78 2.28
C VAL A 48 -4.13 5.72 0.91
N ARG A 49 -3.14 4.84 0.70
CA ARG A 49 -2.50 4.68 -0.62
C ARG A 49 -3.44 4.13 -1.68
N ILE A 50 -4.37 3.25 -1.31
CA ILE A 50 -5.44 2.79 -2.23
C ILE A 50 -6.37 3.94 -2.58
N GLU A 51 -6.73 4.79 -1.61
CA GLU A 51 -7.55 5.99 -1.84
C GLU A 51 -6.85 6.97 -2.80
N SER A 52 -5.60 7.32 -2.53
CA SER A 52 -4.83 8.20 -3.43
C SER A 52 -4.70 7.64 -4.85
N ALA A 53 -4.58 6.32 -5.01
CA ALA A 53 -4.55 5.71 -6.33
C ALA A 53 -5.90 5.82 -7.06
N ILE A 54 -7.03 5.70 -6.35
CA ILE A 54 -8.36 5.93 -6.93
C ILE A 54 -8.51 7.39 -7.36
N GLU A 55 -8.12 8.33 -6.50
CA GLU A 55 -8.17 9.77 -6.76
C GLU A 55 -7.34 10.16 -7.98
N GLN A 56 -6.06 9.79 -8.01
CA GLN A 56 -5.17 10.11 -9.15
C GLN A 56 -5.66 9.50 -10.47
N ILE A 57 -6.11 8.24 -10.47
CA ILE A 57 -6.68 7.63 -11.68
C ILE A 57 -7.97 8.35 -12.08
N GLY A 58 -8.79 8.77 -11.12
CA GLY A 58 -10.01 9.56 -11.35
C GLY A 58 -9.69 10.91 -11.99
N ASP A 59 -8.75 11.66 -11.43
CA ASP A 59 -8.29 12.95 -11.94
C ASP A 59 -7.75 12.85 -13.36
N TYR A 60 -6.97 11.80 -13.65
CA TYR A 60 -6.51 11.50 -15.00
C TYR A 60 -7.67 11.20 -15.96
N LEU A 61 -8.63 10.37 -15.55
CA LEU A 61 -9.79 10.02 -16.39
C LEU A 61 -10.74 11.20 -16.64
N ASN A 62 -10.78 12.18 -15.74
CA ASN A 62 -11.58 13.39 -15.86
C ASN A 62 -10.86 14.53 -16.60
N GLY A 63 -9.60 14.34 -16.98
CA GLY A 63 -8.78 15.36 -17.64
C GLY A 63 -8.28 16.48 -16.71
N THR A 64 -8.38 16.30 -15.39
CA THR A 64 -7.78 17.20 -14.40
C THR A 64 -6.25 17.06 -14.39
N LEU A 65 -5.76 15.85 -14.69
CA LEU A 65 -4.34 15.49 -14.70
C LEU A 65 -3.98 14.96 -16.10
N ASP A 66 -2.99 15.56 -16.76
CA ASP A 66 -2.60 15.18 -18.14
C ASP A 66 -1.87 13.84 -18.20
N ARG A 67 -1.17 13.45 -17.12
CA ARG A 67 -0.35 12.25 -17.05
C ARG A 67 -0.16 11.76 -15.62
N LEU A 68 0.01 10.45 -15.47
CA LEU A 68 0.31 9.80 -14.19
C LEU A 68 1.81 9.52 -14.09
N GLU A 69 2.57 10.46 -13.52
CA GLU A 69 4.05 10.40 -13.48
C GLU A 69 4.57 9.11 -12.83
N GLU A 70 3.87 8.59 -11.81
CA GLU A 70 4.21 7.34 -11.12
C GLU A 70 4.14 6.10 -12.02
N LEU A 71 3.36 6.16 -13.10
CA LEU A 71 3.21 5.08 -14.08
C LEU A 71 4.15 5.24 -15.29
N GLU A 72 4.75 6.42 -15.48
CA GLU A 72 5.76 6.66 -16.51
C GLU A 72 7.16 6.22 -16.08
N GLN A 73 7.38 5.99 -14.78
CA GLN A 73 8.68 5.56 -14.26
C GLN A 73 9.02 4.13 -14.67
N GLU A 74 10.25 3.90 -15.13
CA GLU A 74 10.80 2.57 -15.35
C GLU A 74 10.84 1.77 -14.04
N ARG A 75 10.35 0.52 -14.06
CA ARG A 75 10.39 -0.38 -12.91
C ARG A 75 11.75 -1.08 -12.84
N LEU A 76 12.62 -0.58 -11.96
CA LEU A 76 13.90 -1.23 -11.67
C LEU A 76 13.72 -2.49 -10.78
N PRO A 77 14.65 -3.45 -10.85
CA PRO A 77 14.70 -4.57 -9.91
C PRO A 77 14.76 -4.08 -8.45
N PHE A 78 13.95 -4.68 -7.57
CA PHE A 78 13.94 -4.33 -6.14
C PHE A 78 15.26 -4.69 -5.44
N LYS A 79 15.96 -5.70 -5.94
CA LYS A 79 17.32 -6.10 -5.52
C LYS A 79 18.20 -6.31 -6.74
N PRO A 80 19.54 -6.25 -6.59
CA PRO A 80 20.47 -6.49 -7.70
C PRO A 80 20.37 -7.89 -8.32
N THR A 81 19.79 -8.86 -7.59
CA THR A 81 19.57 -10.22 -8.10
C THR A 81 18.33 -10.27 -8.98
N GLU A 82 18.50 -10.82 -10.19
CA GLU A 82 17.40 -11.11 -11.10
C GLU A 82 16.52 -12.26 -10.59
N GLY A 83 15.24 -12.23 -10.99
CA GLY A 83 14.27 -13.27 -10.64
C GLY A 83 13.51 -13.00 -9.35
N LEU A 84 13.01 -14.09 -8.74
CA LEU A 84 12.19 -14.00 -7.54
C LEU A 84 13.00 -13.45 -6.35
N ILE A 85 12.46 -12.43 -5.70
CA ILE A 85 13.05 -11.86 -4.50
C ILE A 85 12.93 -12.89 -3.37
N SER A 86 14.06 -13.50 -2.99
CA SER A 86 14.10 -14.52 -1.94
C SER A 86 13.77 -13.99 -0.54
N TYR A 87 13.93 -12.69 -0.31
CA TYR A 87 13.75 -12.08 1.00
C TYR A 87 13.47 -10.58 0.89
N ALA A 88 12.34 -10.13 1.43
CA ALA A 88 12.02 -8.72 1.63
C ALA A 88 11.08 -8.56 2.84
N ASN A 89 11.64 -8.35 4.03
CA ASN A 89 10.87 -8.23 5.28
C ASN A 89 11.02 -6.87 5.98
N PHE A 90 11.68 -5.91 5.34
CA PHE A 90 11.79 -4.53 5.82
C PHE A 90 10.61 -3.72 5.30
N TYR A 91 9.65 -3.43 6.18
CA TYR A 91 8.39 -2.79 5.80
C TYR A 91 8.62 -1.43 5.11
N ASP A 92 9.49 -0.59 5.66
CA ASP A 92 9.82 0.73 5.12
C ASP A 92 10.33 0.65 3.68
N ALA A 93 11.21 -0.31 3.38
CA ALA A 93 11.74 -0.53 2.04
C ALA A 93 10.70 -1.07 1.06
N VAL A 94 9.69 -1.81 1.53
CA VAL A 94 8.63 -2.37 0.68
C VAL A 94 7.59 -1.31 0.32
N VAL A 95 7.22 -0.44 1.26
CA VAL A 95 6.08 0.45 1.06
C VAL A 95 6.40 1.77 0.36
N SER A 96 7.66 2.22 0.40
CA SER A 96 8.06 3.43 -0.30
C SER A 96 9.55 3.44 -0.64
N PRO A 97 9.95 3.90 -1.84
CA PRO A 97 11.34 4.22 -2.14
C PRO A 97 11.78 5.53 -1.43
N SER A 98 10.84 6.35 -0.95
CA SER A 98 11.14 7.58 -0.23
C SER A 98 11.56 7.31 1.21
N ARG A 99 12.35 8.22 1.79
CA ARG A 99 12.79 8.12 3.18
C ARG A 99 11.62 8.33 4.15
N ILE A 100 11.22 7.28 4.85
CA ILE A 100 10.18 7.33 5.90
C ILE A 100 10.78 7.71 7.25
N ALA A 101 11.95 7.17 7.57
CA ALA A 101 12.72 7.50 8.77
C ALA A 101 14.23 7.54 8.43
N PRO A 102 15.04 8.33 9.15
CA PRO A 102 16.49 8.26 9.03
C PRO A 102 16.97 6.85 9.41
N ARG A 103 17.89 6.29 8.62
CA ARG A 103 18.64 5.11 9.06
C ARG A 103 19.68 5.58 10.08
N ALA A 104 19.68 4.94 11.25
CA ALA A 104 20.73 5.12 12.24
C ALA A 104 22.05 4.51 11.74
#